data_AF-C3XY37-F1
#
_entry.id   AF-C3XY37-F1
#
_cell.length_a   1.000
_cell.length_b   1.000
_cell.length_c   1.000
_cell.angle_alpha   90.00
_cell.angle_beta   90.00
_cell.angle_gamma   90.00
#
_symmetry.space_group_name_H-M   'P 1'
#
loop_
_entity.id
_entity.type
_entity.pdbx_description
1 polymer ?
#
loop_
_entity_poly.entity_id
_entity_poly.type
_entity_poly.pdbx_seq_one_letter_code
_entity_poly.pdbx_strand_id
1 'polypeptide(L)' 'MPWSRSAVLSLYKKLLRQGRYLQYTDQDFYRASIQQEFRKHMHQDDPEQREFQLKKGQKFLETKLGGLC' A
#
# COMPACT_ATOMS: atom_id res chain seq x y z
N MET A 1 -0.42 -9.47 -11.41
CA MET A 1 -1.79 -8.95 -11.66
C MET A 1 -1.65 -7.63 -12.38
N PRO A 2 -2.35 -7.42 -13.51
CA PRO A 2 -2.34 -6.14 -14.23
C PRO A 2 -2.97 -5.02 -13.38
N TRP A 3 -2.61 -3.77 -13.66
CA TRP A 3 -3.18 -2.62 -12.96
C TRP A 3 -4.69 -2.54 -13.17
N SER A 4 -5.45 -2.46 -12.09
CA SER A 4 -6.89 -2.22 -12.11
C SER A 4 -7.33 -1.50 -10.84
N ARG A 5 -8.41 -0.72 -10.93
CA ARG A 5 -8.97 0.00 -9.77
C ARG A 5 -9.31 -0.95 -8.62
N SER A 6 -9.84 -2.12 -8.93
CA SER A 6 -10.16 -3.15 -7.93
C SER A 6 -8.91 -3.73 -7.27
N ALA A 7 -7.83 -3.97 -8.03
CA ALA A 7 -6.56 -4.44 -7.50
C ALA A 7 -5.94 -3.43 -6.52
N VAL A 8 -5.96 -2.14 -6.87
CA VAL A 8 -5.47 -1.06 -6.00
C VAL A 8 -6.26 -0.97 -4.70
N LEU A 9 -7.59 -0.97 -4.78
CA LEU A 9 -8.46 -0.92 -3.59
C LEU A 9 -8.32 -2.17 -2.71
N SER A 10 -8.15 -3.34 -3.33
CA SER A 10 -7.89 -4.60 -2.63
C SER A 10 -6.56 -4.54 -1.88
N LEU A 11 -5.50 -4.06 -2.53
CA LEU A 11 -4.19 -3.86 -1.90
C LEU A 11 -4.27 -2.90 -0.71
N TYR A 12 -4.93 -1.75 -0.89
CA TYR A 12 -5.14 -0.77 0.18
C TYR A 12 -5.82 -1.40 1.40
N LYS A 13 -6.92 -2.13 1.20
CA LYS A 13 -7.63 -2.84 2.29
C LYS A 13 -6.75 -3.89 2.97
N LYS A 14 -5.94 -4.63 2.20
CA LYS A 14 -5.03 -5.65 2.74
C LYS A 14 -3.93 -5.04 3.59
N LEU A 15 -3.32 -3.94 3.16
CA LEU A 15 -2.30 -3.20 3.93
C LEU A 15 -2.88 -2.71 5.26
N LEU A 16 -4.04 -2.06 5.24
CA LEU A 16 -4.70 -1.61 6.47
C LEU A 16 -5.08 -2.77 7.39
N ARG A 17 -5.48 -3.92 6.84
CA ARG A 17 -5.80 -5.10 7.65
C ARG A 17 -4.54 -5.67 8.31
N GLN A 18 -3.44 -5.78 7.57
CA GLN A 18 -2.17 -6.26 8.12
C GLN A 18 -1.62 -5.29 9.18
N GLY A 19 -1.73 -3.98 8.95
CA GLY A 19 -1.30 -2.96 9.91
C GLY A 19 -2.00 -3.01 11.26
N ARG A 20 -3.17 -3.65 11.38
CA ARG A 20 -3.83 -3.86 12.69
C ARG A 20 -3.09 -4.81 13.61
N TYR A 21 -2.22 -5.65 13.06
CA TYR A 21 -1.43 -6.62 13.81
C TYR A 21 -0.05 -6.08 14.21
N LEU A 22 0.28 -4.85 13.81
CA LEU A 22 1.49 -4.16 14.28
C LEU A 22 1.33 -3.82 15.77
N GLN A 23 2.30 -4.25 16.56
CA GLN A 23 2.35 -4.09 18.01
C GLN A 23 3.22 -2.91 18.42
N TYR A 24 4.32 -2.68 17.70
CA TYR A 24 5.35 -1.71 18.10
C TYR A 24 5.38 -0.45 17.24
N THR A 25 4.49 -0.38 16.25
CA THR A 25 4.34 0.78 15.36
C THR A 25 3.13 1.60 15.78
N ASP A 26 3.26 2.93 15.78
CA ASP A 26 2.12 3.83 15.93
C ASP A 26 1.11 3.59 14.79
N GLN A 27 -0.09 3.12 15.15
CA GLN A 27 -1.10 2.71 14.18
C GLN A 27 -1.68 3.90 13.41
N ASP A 28 -1.77 5.07 14.02
CA ASP A 28 -2.31 6.28 13.39
C ASP A 28 -1.30 6.84 12.40
N PHE A 29 -0.02 6.86 12.77
CA PHE A 29 1.08 7.21 11.87
C PHE A 29 1.15 6.25 10.68
N TYR A 30 1.05 4.93 10.92
CA TYR A 30 1.03 3.94 9.85
C TYR A 30 -0.13 4.19 8.88
N ARG A 31 -1.35 4.39 9.39
CA ARG A 31 -2.54 4.65 8.56
C ARG A 31 -2.41 5.94 7.77
N ALA A 32 -1.94 7.01 8.40
CA ALA A 32 -1.71 8.30 7.74
C ALA A 32 -0.68 8.16 6.61
N SER A 33 0.42 7.44 6.86
CA SER A 33 1.48 7.19 5.87
C SER A 33 0.96 6.43 4.65
N ILE A 34 0.18 5.36 4.87
CA ILE A 34 -0.44 4.61 3.77
C ILE A 34 -1.42 5.49 2.98
N GLN A 35 -2.24 6.30 3.65
CA GLN A 35 -3.16 7.21 2.97
C GLN A 35 -2.42 8.26 2.14
N GLN A 36 -1.34 8.84 2.68
CA GLN A 36 -0.55 9.85 2.00
C GLN A 36 0.13 9.30 0.74
N GLU A 37 0.74 8.12 0.81
CA GLU A 37 1.36 7.46 -0.35
C GLU A 37 0.36 7.19 -1.47
N PHE A 38 -0.82 6.65 -1.14
CA PHE A 38 -1.87 6.41 -2.14
C PHE A 38 -2.41 7.72 -2.74
N ARG A 39 -2.58 8.77 -1.94
CA ARG A 39 -3.02 10.10 -2.43
C ARG A 39 -1.99 10.73 -3.36
N LYS A 40 -0.70 10.66 -3.01
CA LYS A 40 0.41 11.22 -3.80
C LYS A 40 0.46 10.66 -5.22
N HIS A 41 0.19 9.36 -5.36
CA HIS A 41 0.24 8.66 -6.66
C HIS A 41 -1.13 8.47 -7.32
N MET A 42 -2.21 9.04 -6.76
CA MET A 42 -3.58 8.89 -7.27
C MET A 42 -3.77 9.51 -8.66
N HIS A 43 -3.10 10.65 -8.91
CA HIS A 43 -3.16 11.40 -10.17
C HIS A 43 -1.93 11.14 -11.06
N GLN A 44 -1.21 10.04 -10.83
CA GLN A 44 -0.10 9.66 -11.70
C GLN A 44 -0.67 9.27 -13.06
N ASP A 45 -0.41 10.02 -14.12
CA ASP A 45 -0.99 9.73 -15.45
C ASP A 45 -0.19 8.70 -16.26
N ASP A 46 1.05 8.46 -15.85
CA ASP A 46 1.92 7.46 -16.48
C ASP A 46 1.48 6.01 -16.10
N PRO A 47 1.05 5.20 -17.09
CA PRO A 47 0.62 3.82 -16.87
C PRO A 47 1.76 2.91 -16.38
N GLU A 48 3.00 3.12 -16.81
CA GLU A 48 4.14 2.31 -16.36
C GLU A 48 4.39 2.53 -14.87
N GLN A 49 4.36 3.80 -14.45
CA GLN A 49 4.54 4.15 -13.06
C GLN A 49 3.39 3.64 -12.18
N ARG A 50 2.15 3.63 -12.68
CA ARG A 50 1.00 3.02 -11.97
C ARG A 50 1.22 1.53 -11.70
N GLU A 51 1.73 0.79 -12.69
CA GLU A 51 2.02 -0.62 -12.53
C GLU A 51 3.19 -0.85 -11.58
N PHE A 52 4.24 -0.03 -11.68
CA PHE A 52 5.38 -0.09 -10.76
C PHE A 52 4.96 0.13 -9.31
N GLN A 53 4.16 1.16 -9.01
CA GLN A 53 3.68 1.43 -7.65
C GLN A 53 2.80 0.30 -7.12
N LEU A 54 1.96 -0.29 -7.98
CA LEU A 54 1.15 -1.45 -7.59
C LEU A 54 2.03 -2.66 -7.23
N LYS A 55 3.06 -2.95 -8.04
CA LYS A 55 4.04 -4.02 -7.76
C LYS A 55 4.83 -3.75 -6.48
N LYS A 56 5.26 -2.50 -6.26
CA LYS A 56 5.94 -2.07 -5.03
C LYS A 56 5.09 -2.34 -3.80
N GLY A 57 3.82 -1.92 -3.82
CA GLY A 57 2.91 -2.13 -2.69
C GLY A 57 2.56 -3.59 -2.46
N GLN A 58 2.45 -4.40 -3.53
CA GLN A 58 2.32 -5.86 -3.41
C GLN A 58 3.54 -6.48 -2.74
N LYS A 59 4.74 -6.10 -3.19
CA LYS A 59 5.99 -6.60 -2.59
C LYS A 59 6.08 -6.22 -1.11
N PHE A 60 5.71 -4.98 -0.77
CA PHE A 60 5.65 -4.52 0.61
C PHE A 60 4.69 -5.37 1.47
N LEU A 61 3.53 -5.75 0.93
CA LEU A 61 2.61 -6.65 1.61
C LEU A 61 3.20 -8.07 1.78
N GLU A 62 3.83 -8.62 0.73
CA GLU A 62 4.46 -9.95 0.74
C GLU A 62 5.60 -10.05 1.75
N THR A 63 6.41 -8.99 1.89
CA THR A 63 7.52 -8.92 2.85
C THR A 63 7.08 -8.58 4.27
N LYS A 64 5.81 -8.83 4.62
CA LYS A 64 5.20 -8.49 5.92
C LYS A 64 5.45 -7.03 6.29
N LEU A 65 5.01 -6.13 5.39
CA LEU A 65 5.14 -4.68 5.55
C LEU A 65 6.61 -4.22 5.67
N GLY A 66 7.53 -4.91 4.99
CA GLY A 66 8.97 -4.57 5.04
C GLY A 66 9.62 -4.82 6.40
N GLY A 67 9.04 -5.71 7.23
CA GLY A 67 9.57 -6.03 8.56
C GLY A 67 9.07 -5.11 9.68
N LEU A 68 8.01 -4.33 9.44
CA LEU A 68 7.32 -3.63 10.52
C LEU A 68 6.70 -4.64 11.51
N CYS A 69 6.86 -4.36 12.80
CA CYS A 69 6.39 -5.19 13.90
C CYS A 69 5.42 -4.42 14.81
#